data_AF-A0A966SMX6-F1
#
_entry.id   AF-A0A966SMX6-F1
#
_cell.length_a   1.000
_cell.length_b   1.000
_cell.length_c   1.000
_cell.angle_alpha   90.00
_cell.angle_beta   90.00
_cell.angle_gamma   90.00
#
_symmetry.space_group_name_H-M   'P 1'
#
loop_
_entity.id
_entity.type
_entity.pdbx_description
1 polymer ?
#
loop_
_entity_poly.entity_id
_entity_poly.type
_entity_poly.pdbx_seq_one_letter_code
_entity_poly.pdbx_strand_id
1 'polypeptide(L)' 'GQPFANLDDYKRLLLRDPDQLTRNLAQKLLTYATGADLQFADRAVVEQIVADVRQQNHGFRSLVHAVVQSPVFLSK' A
#
# COMPACT_ATOMS: atom_id res chain seq x y z
N GLY A 1 19.07 1.13 7.04
CA GLY A 1 18.14 2.06 7.70
C GLY A 1 18.86 3.35 8.03
N GLN A 2 18.18 4.49 7.98
CA GLN A 2 18.74 5.77 8.44
C GLN A 2 18.37 6.00 9.91
N PRO A 3 19.27 6.56 10.74
CA PRO A 3 18.93 6.93 12.11
C PRO A 3 17.92 8.09 12.12
N PHE A 4 16.97 8.05 13.04
CA PHE A 4 15.99 9.11 13.31
C PHE A 4 15.82 9.26 14.84
N ALA A 5 15.62 10.48 15.33
CA ALA A 5 15.58 10.77 16.77
C ALA A 5 14.16 10.97 17.33
N ASN A 6 13.19 11.31 16.48
CA ASN A 6 11.82 11.64 16.88
C ASN A 6 10.79 11.18 15.83
N LEU A 7 9.51 11.26 16.20
CA LEU A 7 8.39 10.84 15.37
C LEU A 7 8.30 11.62 14.04
N ASP A 8 8.65 12.91 14.05
CA ASP A 8 8.58 13.75 12.85
C ASP A 8 9.68 13.42 11.86
N ASP A 9 10.89 13.10 12.33
CA ASP A 9 11.99 12.61 11.50
C ASP A 9 11.66 11.22 10.93
N TYR A 10 10.98 10.37 11.69
CA TYR A 10 10.47 9.09 11.18
C TYR A 10 9.42 9.28 10.09
N LYS A 11 8.45 10.18 10.29
CA LYS A 11 7.46 10.53 9.25
C LYS A 11 8.15 11.09 8.01
N ARG A 12 9.14 11.97 8.16
CA ARG A 12 9.92 12.48 7.02
C ARG A 12 10.65 11.36 6.31
N LEU A 13 11.27 10.44 7.04
CA LEU A 13 11.95 9.28 6.44
C LEU A 13 10.97 8.41 5.66
N LEU A 14 9.78 8.17 6.20
CA LEU A 14 8.71 7.40 5.56
C LEU A 14 8.16 8.10 4.30
N LEU A 15 8.09 9.43 4.32
CA LEU A 15 7.71 10.24 3.15
C LEU A 15 8.78 10.26 2.05
N ARG A 16 10.02 9.83 2.32
CA ARG A 16 11.06 9.68 1.27
C ARG A 16 10.79 8.47 0.37
N ASP A 17 10.06 7.48 0.87
CA ASP A 17 9.64 6.30 0.13
C ASP A 17 8.11 6.11 0.27
N PRO A 18 7.32 6.97 -0.42
CA PRO A 18 5.86 6.90 -0.36
C PRO A 18 5.32 5.59 -0.96
N ASP A 19 6.11 4.91 -1.80
CA ASP A 19 5.77 3.59 -2.33
C ASP A 19 5.76 2.54 -1.23
N GLN A 20 6.76 2.54 -0.35
CA GLN A 20 6.82 1.62 0.78
C GLN A 20 5.62 1.81 1.74
N LEU A 21 5.22 3.05 1.98
CA LEU A 21 4.02 3.36 2.75
C LEU A 21 2.75 2.86 2.04
N THR A 22 2.61 3.17 0.75
CA THR A 22 1.47 2.77 -0.08
C THR A 22 1.35 1.24 -0.12
N ARG A 23 2.46 0.52 -0.29
CA ARG A 23 2.52 -0.95 -0.29
C ARG A 23 2.02 -1.52 1.02
N ASN A 24 2.50 -1.00 2.16
CA ASN A 24 2.07 -1.47 3.47
C ASN A 24 0.57 -1.23 3.69
N LEU A 25 0.07 -0.06 3.31
CA LEU A 25 -1.35 0.27 3.43
C LEU A 25 -2.20 -0.62 2.51
N ALA A 26 -1.79 -0.84 1.25
CA ALA A 26 -2.46 -1.74 0.32
C ALA A 26 -2.58 -3.16 0.89
N GLN A 27 -1.48 -3.68 1.46
CA GLN A 27 -1.47 -5.00 2.09
C GLN A 27 -2.44 -5.09 3.25
N LYS A 28 -2.39 -4.12 4.17
CA LYS A 28 -3.30 -4.10 5.33
C LYS A 28 -4.75 -3.98 4.89
N LEU A 29 -5.06 -3.11 3.93
CA LEU A 29 -6.42 -2.97 3.41
C LEU A 29 -6.92 -4.27 2.78
N LEU A 30 -6.11 -4.95 1.98
CA LEU A 30 -6.47 -6.24 1.39
C LEU A 30 -6.69 -7.31 2.46
N THR A 31 -5.79 -7.44 3.44
CA THR A 31 -5.93 -8.43 4.52
C THR A 31 -7.18 -8.18 5.35
N TYR A 32 -7.46 -6.93 5.73
CA TYR A 32 -8.65 -6.62 6.53
C TYR A 32 -9.95 -6.70 5.74
N ALA A 33 -9.92 -6.39 4.44
CA ALA A 33 -11.13 -6.37 3.62
C ALA A 33 -11.52 -7.77 3.10
N THR A 34 -10.53 -8.63 2.81
CA THR A 34 -10.78 -10.02 2.36
C THR A 34 -10.76 -11.03 3.51
N GLY A 35 -10.24 -10.66 4.68
CA GLY A 35 -10.06 -11.56 5.82
C GLY A 35 -8.98 -12.63 5.62
N ALA A 36 -8.31 -12.64 4.46
CA ALA A 36 -7.27 -13.61 4.12
C ALA A 36 -5.88 -12.98 4.21
N ASP A 37 -4.90 -13.78 4.63
CA ASP A 37 -3.50 -13.37 4.59
C ASP A 37 -3.01 -13.30 3.13
N LEU A 38 -2.11 -12.35 2.87
CA LEU A 38 -1.67 -12.01 1.53
C LEU A 38 -0.65 -13.04 1.03
N GLN A 39 -0.97 -13.76 -0.04
CA GLN A 39 -0.12 -14.82 -0.55
C GLN A 39 0.95 -14.25 -1.49
N PHE A 40 1.99 -15.04 -1.77
CA PHE A 40 3.03 -14.65 -2.74
C PHE A 40 2.45 -14.29 -4.12
N ALA A 41 1.35 -14.93 -4.52
CA ALA A 41 0.65 -14.64 -5.78
C ALA A 41 0.04 -13.23 -5.79
N ASP A 42 -0.41 -12.73 -4.64
CA ASP A 42 -1.07 -11.42 -4.50
C ASP A 42 -0.06 -10.26 -4.54
N ARG A 43 1.24 -10.56 -4.40
CA ARG A 43 2.31 -9.55 -4.43
C ARG A 43 2.34 -8.77 -5.74
N ALA A 44 2.11 -9.44 -6.87
CA ALA A 44 2.05 -8.76 -8.17
C ALA A 44 0.89 -7.74 -8.23
N VAL A 45 -0.25 -8.07 -7.60
CA VAL A 45 -1.41 -7.19 -7.53
C VAL A 45 -1.14 -6.00 -6.62
N VAL A 46 -0.48 -6.21 -5.48
CA VAL A 46 -0.05 -5.11 -4.59
C VAL A 46 0.91 -4.16 -5.30
N GLU A 47 1.88 -4.67 -6.06
CA GLU A 47 2.77 -3.80 -6.85
C GLU A 47 2.01 -2.99 -7.90
N GLN A 48 1.01 -3.60 -8.55
CA GLN A 48 0.15 -2.88 -9.50
C GLN A 48 -0.64 -1.76 -8.82
N ILE A 49 -1.25 -2.03 -7.66
CA ILE A 49 -1.96 -1.02 -6.87
C ILE A 49 -1.03 0.14 -6.52
N VAL A 50 0.20 -0.15 -6.08
CA VAL A 50 1.20 0.89 -5.76
C VAL A 50 1.55 1.72 -6.99
N ALA A 51 1.75 1.08 -8.15
CA ALA A 51 2.04 1.76 -9.41
C ALA A 51 0.88 2.68 -9.86
N ASP A 52 -0.36 2.22 -9.75
CA ASP A 52 -1.56 3.00 -10.10
C ASP A 52 -1.74 4.19 -9.17
N VAL A 53 -1.50 3.99 -7.88
CA VAL A 53 -1.60 5.03 -6.85
C VAL A 53 -0.48 6.06 -6.96
N ARG A 54 0.72 5.64 -7.41
CA ARG A 54 1.83 6.54 -7.72
C ARG A 54 1.46 7.54 -8.83
N GLN A 55 0.76 7.09 -9.87
CA GLN A 55 0.26 7.99 -10.93
C GLN A 55 -0.74 9.03 -10.40
N GLN A 56 -1.39 8.74 -9.27
CA GLN A 56 -2.38 9.60 -8.63
C GLN A 56 -1.82 10.32 -7.38
N ASN A 57 -0.49 10.53 -7.31
CA ASN A 57 0.20 11.25 -6.22
C ASN A 57 0.02 10.62 -4.82
N HIS A 58 -0.09 9.29 -4.72
CA HIS A 58 -0.21 8.60 -3.43
C HIS A 58 -1.44 8.98 -2.60
N GLY A 59 -2.51 9.45 -3.25
CA GLY A 59 -3.75 9.79 -2.57
C GLY A 59 -4.39 8.60 -1.86
N PHE A 60 -4.77 8.77 -0.59
CA PHE A 60 -5.45 7.69 0.16
C PHE A 60 -6.77 7.25 -0.49
N ARG A 61 -7.52 8.20 -1.05
CA ARG A 61 -8.73 7.90 -1.84
C ARG A 61 -8.40 6.97 -3.01
N SER A 62 -7.40 7.33 -3.80
CA SER A 62 -6.92 6.54 -4.94
C SER A 62 -6.49 5.14 -4.54
N LEU A 63 -5.81 5.01 -3.39
CA LEU A 63 -5.44 3.72 -2.83
C LEU A 63 -6.65 2.85 -2.52
N VAL A 64 -7.65 3.39 -1.82
CA VAL A 64 -8.88 2.63 -1.53
C VAL A 64 -9.57 2.21 -2.84
N HIS A 65 -9.70 3.12 -3.81
CA HIS A 65 -10.27 2.80 -5.12
C HIS A 65 -9.50 1.71 -5.87
N ALA A 66 -8.17 1.73 -5.85
CA ALA A 66 -7.33 0.72 -6.49
C ALA A 66 -7.43 -0.64 -5.78
N VAL A 67 -7.52 -0.65 -4.45
CA VAL A 67 -7.67 -1.87 -3.65
C VAL A 67 -9.03 -2.55 -3.94
N VAL A 68 -10.14 -1.81 -3.91
CA VAL A 68 -11.48 -2.40 -4.12
C VAL A 68 -11.73 -2.86 -5.56
N GLN A 69 -11.00 -2.29 -6.53
CA GLN A 69 -11.05 -2.72 -7.94
C GLN A 69 -10.07 -3.85 -8.25
N SER A 70 -9.23 -4.25 -7.29
CA SER A 70 -8.21 -5.26 -7.51
C SER A 70 -8.82 -6.66 -7.65
N PRO A 71 -8.22 -7.54 -8.47
CA PRO A 71 -8.69 -8.92 -8.60
C PRO A 71 -8.63 -9.70 -7.28
N VAL A 72 -7.71 -9.35 -6.37
CA VAL A 72 -7.63 -9.98 -5.04
C VAL A 72 -8.86 -9.67 -4.20
N PHE A 73 -9.41 -8.46 -4.31
CA PHE A 73 -10.65 -8.09 -3.64
C PHE A 73 -11.89 -8.70 -4.32
N LEU A 74 -11.92 -8.76 -5.65
CA LEU A 74 -13.08 -9.24 -6.41
C LEU A 74 -13.18 -10.77 -6.53
N SER A 75 -12.08 -11.49 -6.36
CA SER A 75 -11.99 -12.95 -6.55
C SER A 75 -12.00 -13.75 -5.23
N LYS A 76 -12.03 -13.09 -4.07
CA LYS A 76 -12.04 -13.70 -2.74
C LYS A 76 -13.42 -13.55 -2.12
#